data_AF-S9TX02-F1
#
_entry.id   AF-S9TX02-F1
#
_cell.length_a   1.000
_cell.length_b   1.000
_cell.length_c   1.000
_cell.angle_alpha   90.00
_cell.angle_beta   90.00
_cell.angle_gamma   90.00
#
_symmetry.space_group_name_H-M   'P 1'
#
loop_
_entity.id
_entity.type
_entity.pdbx_description
1 polymer ?
#
loop_
_entity_poly.entity_id
_entity_poly.type
_entity_poly.pdbx_seq_one_letter_code
_entity_poly.pdbx_strand_id
1 'polypeptide(L)'
;MTKRLIVTADDFGRSVPVNEAVEDAHVNGILTSASLMMTEAAVDDAVARARRLPELGVGLHVTLVDGIPALPPEQVSALVGPDGRFGRDLVRLGARIYLDRAAQEQVKAEMRAQFELYAATGLPLAHVDFHHHYHQHPTVFDLVLDLAVEYGAAGIRVPWEPPLRSFAARGDRLGLRLWNGLFHWRRCARMRAKARAVGLTVNDRSFGVNDSGDMDYAKVASFLDHLPDGLSEIYSHPATRHWEVRPMPPHYHVAEEYRALVESANVTRVKDRGIQLVNFSQAAEQA
;
A
#
# COMPACT_ATOMS: atom_id res chain seq x y z
N MET A 1 14.01 -22.47 -4.72
CA MET A 1 12.92 -21.68 -4.10
C MET A 1 13.59 -20.47 -3.48
N THR A 2 13.20 -19.26 -3.87
CA THR A 2 13.88 -18.01 -3.50
C THR A 2 12.93 -17.14 -2.66
N LYS A 3 13.45 -16.49 -1.62
CA LYS A 3 12.72 -15.49 -0.84
C LYS A 3 12.77 -14.15 -1.58
N ARG A 4 11.63 -13.71 -2.13
CA ARG A 4 11.50 -12.40 -2.76
C ARG A 4 10.69 -11.48 -1.86
N LEU A 5 11.15 -10.26 -1.68
CA LEU A 5 10.54 -9.29 -0.79
C LEU A 5 10.33 -7.95 -1.49
N ILE A 6 9.09 -7.50 -1.47
CA ILE A 6 8.70 -6.12 -1.73
C ILE A 6 8.64 -5.42 -0.37
N VAL A 7 9.28 -4.27 -0.25
CA VAL A 7 9.15 -3.40 0.92
C VAL A 7 8.51 -2.11 0.46
N THR A 8 7.30 -1.83 0.95
CA THR A 8 6.46 -0.74 0.47
C THR A 8 6.24 0.31 1.54
N ALA A 9 6.43 1.57 1.18
CA ALA A 9 6.04 2.72 1.98
C ALA A 9 4.70 3.24 1.47
N ASP A 10 3.67 3.17 2.31
CA ASP A 10 2.36 3.73 2.03
C ASP A 10 2.39 5.26 2.29
N ASP A 11 1.38 5.96 1.79
CA ASP A 11 1.18 7.40 1.96
C ASP A 11 2.24 8.32 1.29
N PHE A 12 2.99 7.85 0.29
CA PHE A 12 3.90 8.73 -0.47
C PHE A 12 3.10 9.87 -1.13
N GLY A 13 3.58 11.11 -1.04
CA GLY A 13 2.83 12.31 -1.45
C GLY A 13 1.94 12.91 -0.37
N ARG A 14 1.70 12.22 0.75
CA ARG A 14 0.88 12.73 1.86
C ARG A 14 1.48 13.98 2.51
N SER A 15 2.79 13.97 2.74
CA SER A 15 3.53 15.09 3.33
C SER A 15 5.02 15.01 2.99
N VAL A 16 5.73 16.14 3.11
CA VAL A 16 7.18 16.18 2.88
C VAL A 16 7.96 15.21 3.81
N PRO A 17 7.64 15.08 5.11
CA PRO A 17 8.28 14.06 5.96
C PRO A 17 8.15 12.62 5.48
N VAL A 18 7.02 12.25 4.86
CA VAL A 18 6.86 10.92 4.24
C VAL A 18 7.77 10.82 3.02
N ASN A 19 7.75 11.84 2.16
CA ASN A 19 8.55 11.84 0.94
C ASN A 19 10.06 11.77 1.20
N GLU A 20 10.54 12.48 2.23
CA GLU A 20 11.93 12.41 2.71
C GLU A 20 12.29 10.99 3.17
N ALA A 21 11.40 10.36 3.94
CA ALA A 21 11.62 9.00 4.44
C ALA A 21 11.62 7.97 3.30
N VAL A 22 10.75 8.12 2.30
CA VAL A 22 10.71 7.24 1.11
C VAL A 22 12.01 7.33 0.33
N GLU A 23 12.50 8.53 0.02
CA GLU A 23 13.75 8.70 -0.72
C GLU A 23 14.93 8.11 0.05
N ASP A 24 15.07 8.44 1.34
CA ASP A 24 16.19 7.96 2.14
C ASP A 24 16.12 6.45 2.38
N ALA A 25 14.95 5.89 2.67
CA ALA A 25 14.78 4.45 2.86
C ALA A 25 14.99 3.63 1.58
N HIS A 26 14.79 4.23 0.41
CA HIS A 26 15.12 3.59 -0.86
C HIS A 26 16.61 3.65 -1.17
N VAL A 27 17.24 4.81 -0.96
CA VAL A 27 18.67 5.02 -1.28
C VAL A 27 19.58 4.31 -0.28
N ASN A 28 19.26 4.39 1.01
CA ASN A 28 20.13 3.95 2.11
C ASN A 28 19.58 2.73 2.87
N GLY A 29 18.39 2.25 2.51
CA GLY A 29 17.68 1.20 3.25
C GLY A 29 17.27 0.01 2.41
N ILE A 30 16.16 -0.61 2.82
CA ILE A 30 15.59 -1.82 2.19
C ILE A 30 14.33 -1.52 1.37
N LEU A 31 13.91 -0.26 1.24
CA LEU A 31 12.66 0.10 0.58
C LEU A 31 12.76 -0.14 -0.93
N THR A 32 11.79 -0.84 -1.51
CA THR A 32 11.76 -1.14 -2.95
C THR A 32 10.60 -0.49 -3.68
N SER A 33 9.52 -0.17 -2.97
CA SER A 33 8.29 0.38 -3.55
C SER A 33 7.69 1.50 -2.69
N ALA A 34 6.94 2.40 -3.31
CA ALA A 34 6.20 3.45 -2.62
C ALA A 34 4.81 3.62 -3.24
N SER A 35 3.78 3.74 -2.42
CA SER A 35 2.40 3.92 -2.87
C SER A 35 2.04 5.41 -2.83
N LEU A 36 1.92 6.02 -4.01
CA LEU A 36 1.74 7.45 -4.22
C LEU A 36 0.27 7.87 -4.18
N MET A 37 -0.07 8.81 -3.30
CA MET A 37 -1.37 9.47 -3.21
C MET A 37 -1.41 10.72 -4.09
N MET A 38 -2.14 10.67 -5.20
CA MET A 38 -2.10 11.72 -6.24
C MET A 38 -2.74 13.06 -5.86
N THR A 39 -3.57 13.10 -4.83
CA THR A 39 -4.38 14.26 -4.46
C THR A 39 -3.90 14.93 -3.18
N GLU A 40 -2.78 14.47 -2.65
CA GLU A 40 -2.28 14.89 -1.35
C GLU A 40 -1.28 16.05 -1.42
N ALA A 41 -1.04 16.69 -0.26
CA ALA A 41 -0.41 18.02 -0.18
C ALA A 41 1.04 18.08 -0.69
N ALA A 42 1.75 16.95 -0.73
CA ALA A 42 3.15 16.87 -1.15
C ALA A 42 3.34 16.00 -2.41
N VAL A 43 2.29 15.82 -3.23
CA VAL A 43 2.35 15.00 -4.45
C VAL A 43 3.41 15.51 -5.43
N ASP A 44 3.54 16.83 -5.63
CA ASP A 44 4.51 17.40 -6.58
C ASP A 44 5.96 17.10 -6.15
N ASP A 45 6.25 17.22 -4.86
CA ASP A 45 7.55 16.84 -4.29
C ASP A 45 7.81 15.33 -4.42
N ALA A 46 6.78 14.50 -4.20
CA ALA A 46 6.88 13.05 -4.35
C ALA A 46 7.19 12.64 -5.80
N VAL A 47 6.46 13.20 -6.78
CA VAL A 47 6.71 12.96 -8.21
C VAL A 47 8.11 13.43 -8.62
N ALA A 48 8.53 14.60 -8.11
CA ALA A 48 9.87 15.11 -8.37
C ALA A 48 10.98 14.22 -7.78
N ARG A 49 10.74 13.51 -6.66
CA ARG A 49 11.65 12.50 -6.10
C ARG A 49 11.64 11.21 -6.90
N ALA A 50 10.45 10.68 -7.19
CA ALA A 50 10.28 9.46 -7.98
C ALA A 50 11.03 9.50 -9.31
N ARG A 51 11.00 10.64 -10.02
CA ARG A 51 11.73 10.83 -11.28
C ARG A 51 13.26 10.72 -11.15
N ARG A 52 13.82 10.94 -9.96
CA ARG A 52 15.28 10.82 -9.68
C ARG A 52 15.66 9.43 -9.17
N LEU A 53 14.66 8.61 -8.83
CA LEU A 53 14.82 7.28 -8.24
C LEU A 53 14.20 6.23 -9.18
N PRO A 54 14.78 6.00 -10.37
CA PRO A 54 14.17 5.14 -11.39
C PRO A 54 14.04 3.66 -10.98
N GLU A 55 14.75 3.23 -9.93
CA GLU A 55 14.65 1.86 -9.39
C GLU A 55 13.53 1.69 -8.35
N LEU A 56 12.96 2.80 -7.84
CA LEU A 56 11.84 2.78 -6.90
C LEU A 56 10.57 2.38 -7.66
N GLY A 57 9.94 1.28 -7.23
CA GLY A 57 8.63 0.89 -7.73
C GLY A 57 7.55 1.82 -7.20
N VAL A 58 7.14 2.82 -7.99
CA VAL A 58 6.06 3.73 -7.58
C VAL A 58 4.73 3.18 -8.05
N GLY A 59 3.80 2.98 -7.12
CA GLY A 59 2.42 2.57 -7.42
C GLY A 59 1.42 3.68 -7.13
N LEU A 60 0.18 3.50 -7.58
CA LEU A 60 -0.93 4.38 -7.25
C LEU A 60 -1.61 3.90 -5.95
N HIS A 61 -1.59 4.76 -4.92
CA HIS A 61 -2.31 4.58 -3.67
C HIS A 61 -3.71 5.16 -3.78
N VAL A 62 -4.64 4.37 -4.31
CA VAL A 62 -6.00 4.83 -4.56
C VAL A 62 -6.68 5.18 -3.24
N THR A 63 -7.20 6.40 -3.16
CA THR A 63 -7.75 6.96 -1.93
C THR A 63 -9.25 7.20 -2.06
N LEU A 64 -10.05 6.54 -1.23
CA LEU A 64 -11.51 6.72 -1.18
C LEU A 64 -12.01 7.13 0.22
N VAL A 65 -11.10 7.20 1.19
CA VAL A 65 -11.34 7.52 2.60
C VAL A 65 -10.16 8.36 3.11
N ASP A 66 -10.40 9.22 4.11
CA ASP A 66 -9.35 10.01 4.78
C ASP A 66 -8.38 10.76 3.84
N GLY A 67 -8.91 11.36 2.78
CA GLY A 67 -8.10 12.01 1.74
C GLY A 67 -8.84 13.12 0.99
N ILE A 68 -8.19 13.65 -0.04
CA ILE A 68 -8.76 14.66 -0.94
C ILE A 68 -9.23 13.97 -2.24
N PRO A 69 -10.45 14.23 -2.73
CA PRO A 69 -10.89 13.70 -4.03
C PRO A 69 -10.12 14.34 -5.19
N ALA A 70 -9.93 13.59 -6.26
CA ALA A 70 -9.41 14.09 -7.54
C ALA A 70 -10.48 14.88 -8.29
N LEU A 71 -11.74 14.42 -8.21
CA LEU A 71 -12.87 15.11 -8.82
C LEU A 71 -13.42 16.23 -7.92
N PRO A 72 -14.07 17.24 -8.51
CA PRO A 72 -14.81 18.25 -7.75
C PRO A 72 -15.86 17.60 -6.83
N PRO A 73 -16.02 18.06 -5.58
CA PRO A 73 -16.95 17.47 -4.60
C PRO A 73 -18.38 17.27 -5.10
N GLU A 74 -18.87 18.14 -5.98
CA GLU A 74 -20.20 18.04 -6.59
C GLU A 74 -20.38 16.80 -7.49
N GLN A 75 -19.31 16.30 -8.11
CA GLN A 75 -19.32 15.10 -8.94
C GLN A 75 -19.23 13.81 -8.12
N VAL A 76 -18.70 13.91 -6.90
CA VAL A 76 -18.47 12.78 -5.99
C VAL A 76 -19.16 12.97 -4.64
N SER A 77 -20.33 13.62 -4.64
CA SER A 77 -21.10 13.98 -3.44
C SER A 77 -21.48 12.80 -2.54
N ALA A 78 -21.50 11.57 -3.06
CA ALA A 78 -21.72 10.36 -2.30
C ALA A 78 -20.47 9.87 -1.53
N LEU A 79 -19.28 10.39 -1.86
CA LEU A 79 -18.00 9.98 -1.29
C LEU A 79 -17.45 11.01 -0.29
N VAL A 80 -17.87 12.27 -0.40
CA VAL A 80 -17.32 13.39 0.36
C VAL A 80 -18.25 13.90 1.47
N GLY A 81 -17.64 14.49 2.50
CA GLY A 81 -18.33 15.22 3.55
C GLY A 81 -18.62 16.68 3.17
N PRO A 82 -19.23 17.46 4.09
CA PRO A 82 -19.52 18.88 3.87
C PRO A 82 -18.28 19.76 3.62
N ASP A 83 -17.11 19.29 4.02
CA ASP A 83 -15.81 19.93 3.79
C ASP A 83 -15.20 19.59 2.42
N GLY A 84 -15.92 18.83 1.58
CA GLY A 84 -15.47 18.40 0.26
C GLY A 84 -14.40 17.32 0.27
N ARG A 85 -14.16 16.68 1.42
CA ARG A 85 -13.11 15.64 1.59
C ARG A 85 -13.72 14.27 1.79
N PHE A 86 -12.93 13.21 1.55
CA PHE A 86 -13.38 11.87 1.86
C PHE A 86 -13.62 11.68 3.35
N GLY A 87 -14.71 11.00 3.69
CA GLY A 87 -15.02 10.62 5.06
C GLY A 87 -14.05 9.57 5.64
N ARG A 88 -14.15 9.33 6.95
CA ARG A 88 -13.39 8.31 7.68
C ARG A 88 -14.21 7.08 8.08
N ASP A 89 -15.50 7.07 7.75
CA ASP A 89 -16.42 5.97 8.07
C ASP A 89 -16.40 4.91 6.96
N LEU A 90 -15.43 4.00 7.04
CA LEU A 90 -15.21 2.92 6.07
C LEU A 90 -16.44 2.02 5.92
N VAL A 91 -17.15 1.75 7.03
CA VAL A 91 -18.30 0.84 7.06
C VAL A 91 -19.49 1.47 6.35
N ARG A 92 -19.80 2.74 6.67
CA ARG A 92 -20.88 3.46 6.00
C ARG A 92 -20.63 3.65 4.52
N LEU A 93 -19.40 4.01 4.13
CA LEU A 93 -19.03 4.10 2.72
C LEU A 93 -19.15 2.73 2.04
N GLY A 94 -18.74 1.65 2.70
CA GLY A 94 -18.79 0.30 2.13
C GLY A 94 -20.22 -0.16 1.90
N ALA A 95 -21.09 0.03 2.88
CA ALA A 95 -22.52 -0.25 2.75
C ALA A 95 -23.16 0.57 1.62
N ARG A 96 -22.80 1.86 1.50
CA ARG A 96 -23.28 2.72 0.42
C ARG A 96 -22.85 2.21 -0.95
N ILE A 97 -21.55 1.93 -1.15
CA ILE A 97 -21.02 1.41 -2.41
C ILE A 97 -21.68 0.07 -2.78
N TYR A 98 -21.92 -0.78 -1.79
CA TYR A 98 -22.55 -2.08 -2.04
C TYR A 98 -24.02 -1.96 -2.48
N LEU A 99 -24.77 -1.01 -1.91
CA LEU A 99 -26.22 -0.90 -2.10
C LEU A 99 -26.65 0.09 -3.18
N ASP A 100 -25.81 1.09 -3.51
CA ASP A 100 -26.17 2.20 -4.38
C ASP A 100 -25.30 2.26 -5.64
N ARG A 101 -25.94 2.09 -6.80
CA ARG A 101 -25.29 2.16 -8.11
C ARG A 101 -24.77 3.56 -8.42
N ALA A 102 -25.45 4.63 -7.99
CA ALA A 102 -24.96 5.99 -8.20
C ALA A 102 -23.63 6.22 -7.46
N ALA A 103 -23.52 5.70 -6.24
CA ALA A 103 -22.26 5.71 -5.50
C ALA A 103 -21.16 4.89 -6.20
N GLN A 104 -21.49 3.74 -6.82
CA GLN A 104 -20.53 2.95 -7.61
C GLN A 104 -19.99 3.72 -8.82
N GLU A 105 -20.85 4.42 -9.56
CA GLU A 105 -20.42 5.25 -10.68
C GLU A 105 -19.51 6.39 -10.23
N GLN A 106 -19.82 7.04 -9.09
CA GLN A 106 -18.93 8.07 -8.52
C GLN A 106 -17.59 7.49 -8.07
N VAL A 107 -17.57 6.32 -7.43
CA VAL A 107 -16.31 5.62 -7.08
C VAL A 107 -15.49 5.30 -8.33
N LYS A 108 -16.14 4.78 -9.39
CA LYS A 108 -15.46 4.48 -10.65
C LYS A 108 -14.88 5.73 -11.30
N ALA A 109 -15.64 6.82 -11.35
CA ALA A 109 -15.20 8.10 -11.89
C ALA A 109 -14.03 8.68 -11.09
N GLU A 110 -14.12 8.65 -9.76
CA GLU A 110 -13.08 9.15 -8.87
C GLU A 110 -11.78 8.34 -8.98
N MET A 111 -11.87 7.01 -8.98
CA MET A 111 -10.68 6.17 -9.18
C MET A 111 -10.07 6.48 -10.55
N ARG A 112 -10.86 6.53 -11.62
CA ARG A 112 -10.36 6.89 -12.94
C ARG A 112 -9.63 8.23 -12.94
N ALA A 113 -10.18 9.26 -12.31
CA ALA A 113 -9.52 10.56 -12.20
C ALA A 113 -8.16 10.46 -11.49
N GLN A 114 -8.05 9.66 -10.44
CA GLN A 114 -6.76 9.41 -9.77
C GLN A 114 -5.76 8.66 -10.68
N PHE A 115 -6.22 7.70 -11.49
CA PHE A 115 -5.40 7.02 -12.50
C PHE A 115 -4.94 7.98 -13.61
N GLU A 116 -5.81 8.88 -14.08
CA GLU A 116 -5.48 9.90 -15.08
C GLU A 116 -4.44 10.89 -14.54
N LEU A 117 -4.60 11.35 -13.29
CA LEU A 117 -3.60 12.17 -12.60
C LEU A 117 -2.25 11.44 -12.52
N TYR A 118 -2.25 10.17 -12.12
CA TYR A 118 -1.04 9.36 -12.05
C TYR A 118 -0.38 9.23 -13.43
N ALA A 119 -1.16 8.88 -14.47
CA ALA A 119 -0.66 8.73 -15.83
C ALA A 119 -0.04 10.02 -16.37
N ALA A 120 -0.62 11.18 -16.03
CA ALA A 120 -0.08 12.49 -16.40
C ALA A 120 1.32 12.78 -15.81
N THR A 121 1.74 12.07 -14.76
CA THR A 121 3.11 12.20 -14.22
C THR A 121 4.18 11.60 -15.13
N GLY A 122 3.79 10.65 -16.01
CA GLY A 122 4.70 9.86 -16.83
C GLY A 122 5.48 8.78 -16.07
N LEU A 123 5.19 8.55 -14.79
CA LEU A 123 5.80 7.46 -14.02
C LEU A 123 5.22 6.09 -14.45
N PRO A 124 6.05 5.03 -14.49
CA PRO A 124 5.55 3.69 -14.74
C PRO A 124 4.72 3.21 -13.54
N LEU A 125 3.53 2.66 -13.81
CA LEU A 125 2.62 2.18 -12.76
C LEU A 125 3.08 0.81 -12.22
N ALA A 126 3.96 0.82 -11.22
CA ALA A 126 4.55 -0.41 -10.69
C ALA A 126 3.51 -1.29 -10.00
N HIS A 127 2.59 -0.68 -9.25
CA HIS A 127 1.48 -1.39 -8.63
C HIS A 127 0.28 -0.49 -8.36
N VAL A 128 -0.81 -1.12 -7.96
CA VAL A 128 -1.98 -0.47 -7.38
C VAL A 128 -2.23 -1.03 -6.00
N ASP A 129 -2.54 -0.16 -5.05
CA ASP A 129 -3.07 -0.50 -3.74
C ASP A 129 -3.99 0.64 -3.26
N PHE A 130 -4.50 0.56 -2.02
CA PHE A 130 -5.44 1.56 -1.51
C PHE A 130 -5.10 1.96 -0.10
N HIS A 131 -5.37 3.24 0.18
CA HIS A 131 -5.42 3.74 1.55
C HIS A 131 -6.44 2.94 2.35
N HIS A 132 -6.05 2.53 3.56
CA HIS A 132 -6.79 1.61 4.42
C HIS A 132 -7.18 0.25 3.78
N HIS A 133 -6.46 -0.21 2.76
CA HIS A 133 -6.76 -1.47 2.04
C HIS A 133 -8.20 -1.54 1.51
N TYR A 134 -8.77 -0.40 1.11
CA TYR A 134 -10.19 -0.31 0.79
C TYR A 134 -10.62 -1.19 -0.41
N HIS A 135 -9.67 -1.58 -1.27
CA HIS A 135 -9.85 -2.58 -2.32
C HIS A 135 -10.18 -3.99 -1.81
N GLN A 136 -10.17 -4.26 -0.50
CA GLN A 136 -10.79 -5.46 0.05
C GLN A 136 -12.33 -5.44 -0.04
N HIS A 137 -12.96 -4.30 -0.37
CA HIS A 137 -14.37 -4.26 -0.71
C HIS A 137 -14.59 -4.88 -2.10
N PRO A 138 -15.42 -5.92 -2.25
CA PRO A 138 -15.49 -6.71 -3.49
C PRO A 138 -15.89 -5.89 -4.72
N THR A 139 -16.84 -4.95 -4.58
CA THR A 139 -17.24 -4.05 -5.66
C THR A 139 -16.10 -3.10 -6.05
N VAL A 140 -15.32 -2.62 -5.07
CA VAL A 140 -14.21 -1.70 -5.34
C VAL A 140 -13.09 -2.46 -6.04
N PHE A 141 -12.80 -3.68 -5.59
CA PHE A 141 -11.79 -4.54 -6.21
C PHE A 141 -12.09 -4.81 -7.69
N ASP A 142 -13.35 -5.13 -8.01
CA ASP A 142 -13.72 -5.44 -9.39
C ASP A 142 -13.60 -4.20 -10.28
N LEU A 143 -14.01 -3.03 -9.79
CA LEU A 143 -13.87 -1.77 -10.52
C LEU A 143 -12.41 -1.35 -10.73
N VAL A 144 -11.53 -1.55 -9.74
CA VAL A 144 -10.13 -1.15 -9.88
C VAL A 144 -9.31 -2.13 -10.71
N LEU A 145 -9.69 -3.40 -10.81
CA LEU A 145 -9.00 -4.34 -11.69
C LEU A 145 -9.09 -3.91 -13.16
N ASP A 146 -10.26 -3.45 -13.60
CA ASP A 146 -10.44 -2.93 -14.96
C ASP A 146 -9.50 -1.74 -15.22
N LEU A 147 -9.42 -0.80 -14.28
CA LEU A 147 -8.52 0.36 -14.36
C LEU A 147 -7.05 -0.03 -14.30
N ALA A 148 -6.67 -0.95 -13.41
CA ALA A 148 -5.29 -1.41 -13.28
C ALA A 148 -4.78 -2.02 -14.60
N VAL A 149 -5.62 -2.79 -15.31
CA VAL A 149 -5.30 -3.33 -16.63
C VAL A 149 -5.25 -2.21 -17.69
N GLU A 150 -6.27 -1.34 -17.72
CA GLU A 150 -6.37 -0.25 -18.69
C GLU A 150 -5.16 0.69 -18.65
N TYR A 151 -4.66 1.01 -17.46
CA TYR A 151 -3.54 1.91 -17.24
C TYR A 151 -2.18 1.19 -17.11
N GLY A 152 -2.13 -0.12 -17.36
CA GLY A 152 -0.88 -0.88 -17.47
C GLY A 152 -0.14 -1.09 -16.15
N ALA A 153 -0.85 -1.29 -15.04
CA ALA A 153 -0.23 -1.64 -13.76
C ALA A 153 0.52 -2.97 -13.86
N ALA A 154 1.74 -3.06 -13.32
CA ALA A 154 2.47 -4.34 -13.29
C ALA A 154 1.95 -5.30 -12.21
N GLY A 155 1.38 -4.76 -11.12
CA GLY A 155 0.82 -5.57 -10.05
C GLY A 155 -0.25 -4.88 -9.21
N ILE A 156 -0.85 -5.63 -8.29
CA ILE A 156 -1.80 -5.14 -7.30
C ILE A 156 -1.57 -5.82 -5.95
N ARG A 157 -1.58 -5.04 -4.86
CA ARG A 157 -1.42 -5.57 -3.50
C ARG A 157 -2.60 -6.47 -3.13
N VAL A 158 -2.31 -7.56 -2.43
CA VAL A 158 -3.30 -8.34 -1.67
C VAL A 158 -2.89 -8.39 -0.20
N PRO A 159 -3.60 -7.66 0.69
CA PRO A 159 -3.22 -7.51 2.09
C PRO A 159 -3.72 -8.70 2.92
N TRP A 160 -3.10 -9.86 2.71
CA TRP A 160 -3.34 -11.07 3.50
C TRP A 160 -2.11 -11.47 4.29
N GLU A 161 -2.23 -11.39 5.61
CA GLU A 161 -1.17 -11.79 6.53
C GLU A 161 -1.41 -13.22 7.04
N PRO A 162 -0.48 -14.17 6.77
CA PRO A 162 -0.64 -15.57 7.17
C PRO A 162 -0.51 -15.71 8.69
N PRO A 163 -1.57 -16.14 9.41
CA PRO A 163 -1.67 -15.94 10.84
C PRO A 163 -0.61 -16.69 11.66
N LEU A 164 -0.35 -17.96 11.31
CA LEU A 164 0.61 -18.79 12.03
C LEU A 164 2.05 -18.36 11.78
N ARG A 165 2.38 -17.89 10.56
CA ARG A 165 3.72 -17.38 10.24
C ARG A 165 3.96 -16.03 10.89
N SER A 166 2.94 -15.17 10.87
CA SER A 166 2.94 -13.90 11.54
C SER A 166 3.13 -14.05 13.05
N PHE A 167 2.42 -15.00 13.68
CA PHE A 167 2.65 -15.34 15.08
C PHE A 167 4.04 -15.93 15.33
N ALA A 168 4.54 -16.82 14.47
CA ALA A 168 5.88 -17.38 14.61
C ALA A 168 6.97 -16.31 14.58
N ALA A 169 6.80 -15.28 13.73
CA ALA A 169 7.70 -14.15 13.69
C ALA A 169 7.62 -13.33 14.99
N ARG A 170 6.41 -12.98 15.42
CA ARG A 170 6.18 -11.93 16.42
C ARG A 170 6.08 -12.43 17.86
N GLY A 171 5.61 -13.66 18.07
CA GLY A 171 5.38 -14.27 19.38
C GLY A 171 4.22 -13.64 20.18
N ASP A 172 3.40 -12.77 19.57
CA ASP A 172 2.37 -11.99 20.24
C ASP A 172 0.98 -12.09 19.57
N ARG A 173 -0.07 -11.65 20.29
CA ARG A 173 -1.42 -11.42 19.74
C ARG A 173 -2.00 -12.57 18.88
N LEU A 174 -1.74 -13.83 19.26
CA LEU A 174 -2.16 -15.02 18.51
C LEU A 174 -3.65 -14.99 18.11
N GLY A 175 -4.53 -14.64 19.04
CA GLY A 175 -5.98 -14.58 18.78
C GLY A 175 -6.35 -13.56 17.70
N LEU A 176 -5.79 -12.36 17.74
CA LEU A 176 -6.01 -11.32 16.73
C LEU A 176 -5.48 -11.75 15.36
N ARG A 177 -4.24 -12.28 15.33
CA ARG A 177 -3.60 -12.73 14.09
C ARG A 177 -4.42 -13.85 13.44
N LEU A 178 -4.84 -14.86 14.22
CA LEU A 178 -5.72 -15.94 13.75
C LEU A 178 -7.06 -15.41 13.21
N TRP A 179 -7.72 -14.54 13.97
CA TRP A 179 -8.99 -13.95 13.57
C TRP A 179 -8.88 -13.20 12.24
N ASN A 180 -7.94 -12.25 12.14
CA ASN A 180 -7.73 -11.47 10.92
C ASN A 180 -7.32 -12.36 9.74
N GLY A 181 -6.34 -13.25 9.94
CA GLY A 181 -5.87 -14.16 8.91
C GLY A 181 -7.00 -15.02 8.33
N LEU A 182 -7.86 -15.59 9.19
CA LEU A 182 -9.00 -16.41 8.76
C LEU A 182 -10.12 -15.57 8.13
N PHE A 183 -10.47 -14.44 8.74
CA PHE A 183 -11.53 -13.54 8.27
C PHE A 183 -11.24 -13.03 6.85
N HIS A 184 -9.99 -12.67 6.56
CA HIS A 184 -9.59 -12.15 5.26
C HIS A 184 -9.21 -13.23 4.24
N TRP A 185 -8.99 -14.50 4.64
CA TRP A 185 -8.41 -15.54 3.77
C TRP A 185 -9.18 -15.76 2.47
N ARG A 186 -10.47 -16.13 2.55
CA ARG A 186 -11.25 -16.49 1.35
C ARG A 186 -11.37 -15.32 0.37
N ARG A 187 -11.56 -14.12 0.92
CA ARG A 187 -11.61 -12.87 0.14
C ARG A 187 -10.29 -12.62 -0.57
N CYS A 188 -9.17 -12.65 0.14
CA CYS A 188 -7.86 -12.38 -0.44
C CYS A 188 -7.43 -13.47 -1.43
N ALA A 189 -7.83 -14.73 -1.21
CA ALA A 189 -7.62 -15.79 -2.18
C ALA A 189 -8.39 -15.52 -3.50
N ARG A 190 -9.64 -15.04 -3.41
CA ARG A 190 -10.43 -14.62 -4.59
C ARG A 190 -9.81 -13.40 -5.28
N MET A 191 -9.33 -12.42 -4.53
CA MET A 191 -8.64 -11.25 -5.06
C MET A 191 -7.40 -11.66 -5.88
N ARG A 192 -6.53 -12.52 -5.31
CA ARG A 192 -5.37 -13.07 -6.01
C ARG A 192 -5.74 -13.81 -7.28
N ALA A 193 -6.77 -14.66 -7.23
CA ALA A 193 -7.22 -15.42 -8.39
C ALA A 193 -7.70 -14.50 -9.52
N LYS A 194 -8.50 -13.48 -9.20
CA LYS A 194 -8.99 -12.50 -10.19
C LYS A 194 -7.85 -11.66 -10.79
N ALA A 195 -6.96 -11.13 -9.96
CA ALA A 195 -5.82 -10.32 -10.41
C ALA A 195 -4.88 -11.13 -11.33
N ARG A 196 -4.54 -12.37 -10.93
CA ARG A 196 -3.72 -13.26 -11.76
C ARG A 196 -4.39 -13.62 -13.07
N ALA A 197 -5.72 -13.78 -13.10
CA ALA A 197 -6.47 -14.09 -14.31
C ALA A 197 -6.42 -12.96 -15.36
N VAL A 198 -6.13 -11.72 -14.93
CA VAL A 198 -5.94 -10.57 -15.83
C VAL A 198 -4.47 -10.17 -15.99
N GLY A 199 -3.53 -11.05 -15.59
CA GLY A 199 -2.10 -10.86 -15.81
C GLY A 199 -1.37 -9.96 -14.80
N LEU A 200 -2.04 -9.53 -13.73
CA LEU A 200 -1.40 -8.71 -12.71
C LEU A 200 -0.56 -9.56 -11.74
N THR A 201 0.63 -9.06 -11.41
CA THR A 201 1.45 -9.62 -10.34
C THR A 201 0.82 -9.33 -8.98
N VAL A 202 0.84 -10.31 -8.09
CA VAL A 202 0.32 -10.18 -6.72
C VAL A 202 1.30 -10.80 -5.73
N ASN A 203 1.50 -10.14 -4.60
CA ASN A 203 2.20 -10.74 -3.46
C ASN A 203 1.42 -11.97 -2.97
N ASP A 204 2.14 -13.02 -2.57
CA ASP A 204 1.50 -14.22 -2.01
C ASP A 204 0.97 -13.97 -0.59
N ARG A 205 1.61 -13.02 0.09
CA ARG A 205 1.38 -12.65 1.49
C ARG A 205 1.87 -11.23 1.76
N SER A 206 1.25 -10.59 2.74
CA SER A 206 1.60 -9.25 3.22
C SER A 206 1.84 -9.29 4.72
N PHE A 207 2.90 -8.69 5.21
CA PHE A 207 3.18 -8.50 6.63
C PHE A 207 3.09 -7.01 6.99
N GLY A 208 2.65 -6.72 8.21
CA GLY A 208 2.40 -5.36 8.70
C GLY A 208 0.91 -5.03 8.84
N VAL A 209 0.00 -5.91 8.41
CA VAL A 209 -1.46 -5.69 8.50
C VAL A 209 -1.91 -5.67 9.95
N ASN A 210 -1.35 -6.53 10.79
CA ASN A 210 -1.66 -6.59 12.22
C ASN A 210 -0.83 -5.59 13.05
N ASP A 211 0.12 -4.90 12.43
CA ASP A 211 1.15 -4.09 13.07
C ASP A 211 1.21 -2.67 12.47
N SER A 212 0.15 -2.27 11.76
CA SER A 212 0.07 -1.02 10.99
C SER A 212 0.27 0.21 11.89
N GLY A 213 1.24 1.05 11.54
CA GLY A 213 1.62 2.23 12.32
C GLY A 213 2.58 1.91 13.47
N ASP A 214 2.95 0.66 13.66
CA ASP A 214 3.83 0.22 14.74
C ASP A 214 4.98 -0.65 14.20
N MET A 215 5.34 -0.58 12.91
CA MET A 215 6.39 -1.40 12.25
C MET A 215 7.83 -0.97 12.61
N ASP A 216 8.17 -1.02 13.89
CA ASP A 216 9.51 -0.72 14.41
C ASP A 216 10.61 -1.68 13.91
N TYR A 217 11.86 -1.37 14.27
CA TYR A 217 13.03 -2.18 13.94
C TYR A 217 12.87 -3.67 14.29
N ALA A 218 12.41 -3.98 15.51
CA ALA A 218 12.31 -5.35 16.00
C ALA A 218 11.22 -6.15 15.26
N LYS A 219 10.14 -5.49 14.85
CA LYS A 219 9.08 -6.09 14.02
C LYS A 219 9.55 -6.38 12.60
N VAL A 220 10.15 -5.39 11.94
CA VAL A 220 10.72 -5.59 10.59
C VAL A 220 11.78 -6.70 10.61
N ALA A 221 12.71 -6.66 11.58
CA ALA A 221 13.74 -7.68 11.75
C ALA A 221 13.14 -9.10 11.90
N SER A 222 12.14 -9.23 12.76
CA SER A 222 11.43 -10.48 13.01
C SER A 222 10.76 -11.04 11.75
N PHE A 223 10.12 -10.21 10.93
CA PHE A 223 9.53 -10.65 9.65
C PHE A 223 10.59 -11.05 8.63
N LEU A 224 11.72 -10.33 8.55
CA LEU A 224 12.85 -10.70 7.70
C LEU A 224 13.43 -12.07 8.08
N ASP A 225 13.56 -12.35 9.39
CA ASP A 225 14.07 -13.63 9.89
C ASP A 225 13.14 -14.83 9.59
N HIS A 226 11.83 -14.57 9.46
CA HIS A 226 10.81 -15.60 9.23
C HIS A 226 10.25 -15.59 7.81
N LEU A 227 10.91 -14.86 6.91
CA LEU A 227 10.40 -14.65 5.56
C LEU A 227 10.36 -15.98 4.78
N PRO A 228 9.19 -16.38 4.27
CA PRO A 228 9.05 -17.62 3.51
C PRO A 228 9.45 -17.47 2.04
N ASP A 229 9.72 -18.59 1.39
CA ASP A 229 9.92 -18.64 -0.06
C ASP A 229 8.68 -18.15 -0.83
N GLY A 230 8.92 -17.55 -2.00
CA GLY A 230 7.91 -16.89 -2.83
C GLY A 230 7.94 -15.37 -2.70
N LEU A 231 6.89 -14.70 -3.14
CA LEU A 231 6.80 -13.24 -3.13
C LEU A 231 6.06 -12.76 -1.88
N SER A 232 6.78 -12.08 -0.98
CA SER A 232 6.20 -11.44 0.20
C SER A 232 6.24 -9.92 0.05
N GLU A 233 5.31 -9.25 0.71
CA GLU A 233 5.35 -7.80 0.91
C GLU A 233 5.45 -7.50 2.41
N ILE A 234 6.30 -6.56 2.79
CA ILE A 234 6.24 -5.86 4.08
C ILE A 234 5.84 -4.42 3.75
N TYR A 235 4.82 -3.89 4.40
CA TYR A 235 4.45 -2.49 4.24
C TYR A 235 4.45 -1.73 5.56
N SER A 236 4.68 -0.42 5.49
CA SER A 236 4.69 0.50 6.61
C SER A 236 4.35 1.92 6.14
N HIS A 237 4.27 2.88 7.06
CA HIS A 237 3.97 4.30 6.89
C HIS A 237 5.16 5.16 7.41
N PRO A 238 6.36 5.04 6.81
CA PRO A 238 7.54 5.72 7.29
C PRO A 238 7.45 7.24 7.06
N ALA A 239 7.84 8.02 8.07
CA ALA A 239 8.06 9.47 7.91
C ALA A 239 9.18 9.94 8.82
N THR A 240 9.97 10.94 8.40
CA THR A 240 11.09 11.45 9.20
C THR A 240 10.63 12.09 10.52
N ARG A 241 9.40 12.60 10.54
CA ARG A 241 8.72 13.24 11.67
C ARG A 241 7.20 13.29 11.44
N HIS A 242 6.44 13.57 12.48
CA HIS A 242 5.03 13.97 12.33
C HIS A 242 4.93 15.37 11.70
N TRP A 243 3.79 15.65 11.08
CA TRP A 243 3.44 16.94 10.47
C TRP A 243 2.09 17.42 11.01
N GLU A 244 1.75 18.70 10.78
CA GLU A 244 0.58 19.33 11.43
C GLU A 244 -0.73 19.18 10.65
N VAL A 245 -0.68 19.28 9.32
CA VAL A 245 -1.89 19.29 8.49
C VAL A 245 -2.30 17.86 8.15
N ARG A 246 -3.41 17.39 8.71
CA ARG A 246 -3.87 15.99 8.61
C ARG A 246 -2.76 14.99 9.00
N PRO A 247 -2.33 15.02 10.29
CA PRO A 247 -1.31 14.10 10.77
C PRO A 247 -1.79 12.66 10.66
N MET A 248 -0.82 11.73 10.64
CA MET A 248 -1.11 10.33 10.98
C MET A 248 -1.74 10.21 12.36
N PRO A 249 -2.47 9.12 12.63
CA PRO A 249 -2.97 8.84 13.95
C PRO A 249 -1.84 8.92 15.00
N PRO A 250 -2.08 9.50 16.20
CA PRO A 250 -1.00 9.71 17.19
C PRO A 250 -0.31 8.44 17.69
N HIS A 251 -0.94 7.27 17.51
CA HIS A 251 -0.35 5.97 17.85
C HIS A 251 0.54 5.40 16.74
N TYR A 252 0.68 6.09 15.61
CA TYR A 252 1.60 5.69 14.55
C TYR A 252 3.01 6.19 14.87
N HIS A 253 3.95 5.27 15.02
CA HIS A 253 5.36 5.52 15.31
C HIS A 253 6.15 5.77 14.02
N VAL A 254 5.72 6.75 13.20
CA VAL A 254 6.20 6.95 11.81
C VAL A 254 7.73 7.08 11.68
N ALA A 255 8.39 7.71 12.66
CA ALA A 255 9.84 7.88 12.69
C ALA A 255 10.57 6.57 13.02
N GLU A 256 9.97 5.70 13.82
CA GLU A 256 10.53 4.38 14.13
C GLU A 256 10.33 3.43 12.96
N GLU A 257 9.20 3.51 12.26
CA GLU A 257 8.99 2.77 11.01
C GLU A 257 10.00 3.17 9.94
N TYR A 258 10.24 4.48 9.77
CA TYR A 258 11.30 4.97 8.88
C TYR A 258 12.68 4.42 9.28
N ARG A 259 13.07 4.54 10.56
CA ARG A 259 14.35 4.01 11.06
C ARG A 259 14.49 2.51 10.80
N ALA A 260 13.41 1.75 10.95
CA ALA A 260 13.43 0.31 10.69
C ALA A 260 13.84 -0.04 9.25
N LEU A 261 13.56 0.83 8.29
CA LEU A 261 13.90 0.62 6.87
C LEU A 261 15.34 0.97 6.53
N VAL A 262 15.96 1.92 7.24
CA VAL A 262 17.34 2.37 7.01
C VAL A 262 18.37 1.76 7.96
N GLU A 263 17.91 1.08 9.00
CA GLU A 263 18.82 0.48 9.99
C GLU A 263 19.77 -0.53 9.35
N SER A 264 21.07 -0.31 9.55
CA SER A 264 22.15 -1.11 8.96
C SER A 264 22.03 -2.61 9.27
N ALA A 265 21.48 -2.94 10.45
CA ALA A 265 21.22 -4.31 10.85
C ALA A 265 20.12 -4.98 10.01
N ASN A 266 19.08 -4.25 9.59
CA ASN A 266 18.04 -4.78 8.69
C ASN A 266 18.56 -4.94 7.26
N VAL A 267 19.35 -3.99 6.77
CA VAL A 267 20.05 -4.11 5.47
C VAL A 267 20.95 -5.34 5.45
N THR A 268 21.71 -5.57 6.53
CA THR A 268 22.58 -6.76 6.66
C THR A 268 21.75 -8.03 6.75
N ARG A 269 20.65 -8.02 7.52
CA ARG A 269 19.73 -9.17 7.66
C ARG A 269 19.12 -9.60 6.31
N VAL A 270 18.77 -8.67 5.43
CA VAL A 270 18.32 -9.00 4.06
C VAL A 270 19.38 -9.83 3.32
N LYS A 271 20.65 -9.40 3.38
CA LYS A 271 21.78 -10.10 2.74
C LYS A 271 22.03 -11.48 3.37
N ASP A 272 22.13 -11.53 4.70
CA ASP A 272 22.43 -12.76 5.45
C ASP A 272 21.34 -13.84 5.28
N ARG A 273 20.08 -13.42 5.07
CA ARG A 273 18.95 -14.33 4.85
C ARG A 273 18.74 -14.71 3.39
N GLY A 274 19.57 -14.20 2.47
CA GLY A 274 19.46 -14.43 1.04
C GLY A 274 18.13 -13.93 0.47
N ILE A 275 17.62 -12.81 1.00
CA ILE A 275 16.36 -12.20 0.55
C ILE A 275 16.65 -11.36 -0.68
N GLN A 276 15.96 -11.67 -1.78
CA GLN A 276 15.99 -10.85 -2.99
C GLN A 276 14.97 -9.73 -2.85
N LEU A 277 15.46 -8.50 -2.68
CA LEU A 277 14.62 -7.31 -2.76
C LEU A 277 14.17 -7.10 -4.20
N VAL A 278 12.86 -6.90 -4.38
CA VAL A 278 12.22 -6.62 -5.67
C VAL A 278 11.11 -5.59 -5.49
N ASN A 279 10.76 -4.86 -6.54
CA ASN A 279 9.49 -4.14 -6.62
C ASN A 279 8.45 -4.96 -7.42
N PHE A 280 7.21 -4.46 -7.53
CA PHE A 280 6.15 -5.18 -8.25
C PHE A 280 6.46 -5.37 -9.75
N SER A 281 7.06 -4.39 -10.43
CA SER A 281 7.44 -4.51 -11.85
C SER A 281 8.51 -5.56 -12.07
N GLN A 282 9.56 -5.56 -11.25
CA GLN A 282 10.62 -6.57 -11.29
C GLN A 282 10.08 -7.97 -10.97
N ALA A 283 9.11 -8.07 -10.06
CA ALA A 283 8.45 -9.33 -9.75
C ALA A 283 7.60 -9.85 -10.93
N ALA A 284 7.00 -8.95 -11.73
CA ALA A 284 6.23 -9.26 -12.92
C ALA A 284 7.09 -9.79 -14.07
N GLU A 285 8.28 -9.22 -14.27
CA GLU A 285 9.25 -9.67 -15.28
C GLU A 285 9.80 -11.08 -14.99
N GLN A 286 9.69 -11.53 -13.73
CA GLN A 286 10.19 -12.82 -13.24
C GLN A 286 9.07 -13.85 -12.98
N ALA A 287 7.82 -13.53 -13.33
CA ALA A 287 6.63 -14.37 -13.10
C ALA A 287 6.35 -15.31 -14.28
#